data_AF-A0AAV6AL89-F1
#
_entry.id   AF-A0AAV6AL89-F1
#
_cell.length_a   1.000
_cell.length_b   1.000
_cell.length_c   1.000
_cell.angle_alpha   90.00
_cell.angle_beta   90.00
_cell.angle_gamma   90.00
#
_symmetry.space_group_name_H-M   'P 1'
#
loop_
_entity.id
_entity.type
_entity.pdbx_description
1 polymer ?
#
loop_
_entity_poly.entity_id
_entity_poly.type
_entity_poly.pdbx_seq_one_letter_code
_entity_poly.pdbx_strand_id
1 'polypeptide(L)'
;MSTTEIDPSALPPTAGRSLWQDAWRRLRRNRAAVASGVVLATVTLAALIGPYLAPHAYDTVYPQYVRAPASLEPYPRQDTIQPQVEQALRRARV
;
A
#
# COMPACT_ATOMS: atom_id res chain seq x y z
N MET A 1 45.16 58.03 4.97
CA MET A 1 44.83 56.69 5.48
C MET A 1 43.38 56.43 5.10
N SER A 2 43.15 56.05 3.85
CA SER A 2 41.80 55.93 3.28
C SER A 2 41.26 54.54 3.60
N THR A 3 40.24 54.49 4.44
CA THR A 3 39.49 53.29 4.77
C THR A 3 38.78 52.80 3.50
N THR A 4 39.15 51.63 2.99
CA THR A 4 38.39 50.95 1.93
C THR A 4 37.02 50.60 2.50
N GLU A 5 36.01 51.37 2.11
CA GLU A 5 34.61 51.09 2.39
C GLU A 5 34.24 49.85 1.56
N ILE A 6 34.06 48.72 2.23
CA ILE A 6 33.63 47.48 1.60
C ILE A 6 32.15 47.65 1.28
N ASP A 7 31.83 47.86 0.02
CA ASP A 7 30.46 47.93 -0.48
C ASP A 7 29.79 46.53 -0.38
N PRO A 8 28.84 46.32 0.56
CA PRO A 8 28.20 45.03 0.74
C PRO A 8 27.29 44.65 -0.44
N SER A 9 26.97 45.59 -1.34
CA SER A 9 26.17 45.33 -2.54
C SER A 9 26.94 44.61 -3.65
N ALA A 10 28.28 44.55 -3.55
CA ALA A 10 29.14 43.83 -4.48
C ALA A 10 29.19 42.30 -4.21
N LEU A 11 28.56 41.82 -3.14
CA LEU A 11 28.51 40.38 -2.85
C LEU A 11 27.46 39.69 -3.74
N PRO A 12 27.82 38.61 -4.46
CA PRO A 12 26.87 37.90 -5.29
C PRO A 12 25.75 37.31 -4.43
N PRO A 13 24.47 37.40 -4.86
CA PRO A 13 23.36 36.88 -4.07
C PRO A 13 23.50 35.37 -3.89
N THR A 14 23.59 34.91 -2.64
CA THR A 14 23.51 33.49 -2.30
C THR A 14 22.14 32.95 -2.68
N ALA A 15 22.08 32.17 -3.77
CA ALA A 15 20.86 31.53 -4.21
C ALA A 15 20.32 30.59 -3.13
N GLY A 16 19.14 30.89 -2.60
CA GLY A 16 18.43 30.03 -1.66
C GLY A 16 18.09 28.70 -2.32
N ARG A 17 18.69 27.60 -1.85
CA ARG A 17 18.34 26.26 -2.30
C ARG A 17 17.05 25.81 -1.63
N SER A 18 16.17 25.15 -2.40
CA SER A 18 14.93 24.61 -1.85
C SER A 18 15.23 23.51 -0.82
N LEU A 19 14.63 23.64 0.37
CA LEU A 19 14.77 22.66 1.46
C LEU A 19 14.34 21.25 1.01
N TRP A 20 13.36 21.15 0.11
CA TRP A 20 12.93 19.90 -0.47
C TRP A 20 14.03 19.21 -1.28
N GLN A 21 14.78 19.98 -2.08
CA GLN A 21 15.89 19.43 -2.85
C GLN A 21 17.02 18.93 -1.95
N ASP A 22 17.30 19.63 -0.85
CA ASP A 22 18.30 19.19 0.12
C ASP A 22 17.86 17.93 0.88
N ALA A 23 16.59 17.83 1.26
CA ALA A 23 16.03 16.62 1.85
C ALA A 23 16.13 15.42 0.87
N TRP A 24 15.77 15.63 -0.41
CA TRP A 24 15.83 14.58 -1.43
C TRP A 24 17.26 14.10 -1.70
N ARG A 25 18.23 15.01 -1.73
CA ARG A 25 19.66 14.66 -1.85
C ARG A 25 20.12 13.80 -0.67
N ARG A 26 19.74 14.16 0.57
CA ARG A 26 20.09 13.40 1.77
C ARG A 26 19.48 12.01 1.76
N LEU A 27 18.21 11.89 1.35
CA LEU A 27 17.53 10.61 1.23
C LEU A 27 18.22 9.69 0.22
N ARG A 28 18.51 10.19 -0.99
CA ARG A 28 19.18 9.39 -2.04
C ARG A 28 20.60 8.97 -1.71
N ARG A 29 21.30 9.69 -0.82
CA ARG A 29 22.66 9.35 -0.40
C ARG A 29 22.69 8.16 0.57
N ASN A 30 21.58 7.86 1.24
CA ASN A 30 21.47 6.70 2.12
C ASN A 30 20.90 5.49 1.37
N ARG A 31 21.77 4.54 1.01
CA ARG A 31 21.37 3.31 0.31
C ARG A 31 20.36 2.47 1.08
N ALA A 32 20.46 2.41 2.42
CA ALA A 32 19.53 1.66 3.25
C ALA A 32 18.13 2.29 3.25
N ALA A 33 18.05 3.62 3.34
CA ALA A 33 16.78 4.35 3.27
C ALA A 33 16.13 4.26 1.87
N VAL A 34 16.93 4.27 0.80
CA VAL A 34 16.42 4.05 -0.56
C VAL A 34 15.91 2.62 -0.72
N ALA A 35 16.64 1.62 -0.21
CA ALA A 35 16.21 0.23 -0.28
C ALA A 35 14.86 0.00 0.43
N SER A 36 14.68 0.53 1.64
CA SER A 36 13.38 0.46 2.31
C SER A 36 12.30 1.25 1.57
N GLY A 37 12.63 2.41 1.00
CA GLY A 37 11.73 3.17 0.14
C GLY A 37 11.23 2.37 -1.07
N VAL A 38 12.11 1.60 -1.71
CA VAL A 38 11.73 0.69 -2.81
C VAL A 38 10.81 -0.42 -2.31
N VAL A 39 11.12 -1.06 -1.19
CA VAL A 39 10.27 -2.12 -0.60
C VAL A 39 8.87 -1.58 -0.30
N LEU A 40 8.78 -0.40 0.33
CA LEU A 40 7.49 0.24 0.62
C LEU A 40 6.72 0.59 -0.65
N ALA A 41 7.41 1.09 -1.67
CA ALA A 41 6.79 1.35 -2.97
C ALA A 41 6.26 0.07 -3.61
N THR A 42 7.01 -1.04 -3.57
CA THR A 42 6.57 -2.34 -4.08
C THR A 42 5.34 -2.85 -3.34
N VAL A 43 5.32 -2.81 -2.00
CA VAL A 43 4.16 -3.23 -1.20
C VAL A 43 2.95 -2.35 -1.49
N THR A 44 3.15 -1.03 -1.64
CA THR A 44 2.09 -0.08 -1.96
C THR A 44 1.49 -0.38 -3.33
N LEU A 45 2.32 -0.61 -4.35
CA LEU A 45 1.88 -1.00 -5.68
C LEU A 45 1.15 -2.35 -5.65
N ALA A 46 1.66 -3.33 -4.90
CA ALA A 46 0.99 -4.61 -4.74
C ALA A 46 -0.39 -4.46 -4.06
N ALA A 47 -0.54 -3.55 -3.09
CA ALA A 47 -1.82 -3.29 -2.43
C ALA A 47 -2.82 -2.57 -3.37
N LEU A 48 -2.35 -1.66 -4.23
CA LEU A 48 -3.19 -0.97 -5.21
C LEU A 48 -3.62 -1.88 -6.35
N ILE A 49 -2.72 -2.73 -6.84
CA ILE A 49 -2.97 -3.60 -7.99
C ILE A 49 -3.62 -4.92 -7.55
N GLY A 50 -3.37 -5.37 -6.31
CA GLY A 50 -3.88 -6.62 -5.74
C GLY A 50 -5.38 -6.87 -5.95
N PRO A 51 -6.27 -5.90 -5.67
CA PRO A 51 -7.71 -6.05 -5.89
C PRO A 51 -8.11 -6.29 -7.35
N TYR A 52 -7.30 -5.82 -8.31
CA TYR A 52 -7.56 -6.04 -9.74
C TYR A 52 -7.07 -7.40 -10.23
N LEU A 53 -6.13 -8.03 -9.53
CA LEU A 53 -5.67 -9.40 -9.83
C LEU A 53 -6.50 -10.46 -9.09
N ALA A 54 -6.96 -10.15 -7.88
CA ALA A 54 -7.73 -11.08 -7.07
C ALA A 54 -9.18 -11.15 -7.58
N PRO A 55 -9.71 -12.34 -7.93
CA PRO A 55 -11.11 -12.48 -8.30
C PRO A 55 -12.08 -12.40 -7.10
N HIS A 56 -11.54 -12.33 -5.87
CA HIS A 56 -12.31 -12.26 -4.63
C HIS A 56 -12.20 -10.86 -4.04
N ALA A 57 -13.34 -10.26 -3.71
CA ALA A 57 -13.36 -8.96 -3.05
C ALA A 57 -12.86 -9.10 -1.59
N TYR A 58 -12.00 -8.18 -1.17
CA TYR A 58 -11.34 -8.22 0.15
C TYR A 58 -12.30 -7.95 1.32
N ASP A 59 -13.46 -7.34 1.03
CA ASP A 59 -14.49 -6.96 1.98
C ASP A 59 -15.63 -7.99 2.09
N THR A 60 -15.61 -9.03 1.26
CA THR A 60 -16.64 -10.08 1.30
C THR A 60 -16.40 -11.05 2.45
N VAL A 61 -17.34 -11.08 3.40
CA VAL A 61 -17.35 -12.02 4.52
C VAL A 61 -18.48 -13.03 4.32
N TYR A 62 -18.19 -14.32 4.47
CA TYR A 62 -19.17 -15.40 4.43
C TYR A 62 -19.53 -15.86 5.85
N PRO A 63 -20.66 -15.40 6.45
CA PRO A 63 -20.99 -15.65 7.86
C PRO A 63 -21.05 -17.14 8.22
N GLN A 64 -21.50 -17.97 7.28
CA GLN A 64 -21.60 -19.41 7.44
C GLN A 64 -20.24 -20.11 7.64
N TYR A 65 -19.13 -19.45 7.30
CA TYR A 65 -17.78 -20.03 7.27
C TYR A 65 -16.80 -19.39 8.28
N VAL A 66 -17.25 -18.40 9.06
CA VAL A 66 -16.40 -17.68 10.03
C VAL A 66 -15.84 -18.60 11.12
N ARG A 67 -16.57 -19.67 11.46
CA ARG A 67 -16.20 -20.67 12.49
C ARG A 67 -15.74 -21.99 11.88
N ALA A 68 -15.43 -22.02 10.58
CA ALA A 68 -14.95 -23.24 9.94
C ALA A 68 -13.58 -23.64 10.55
N PRO A 69 -13.35 -24.95 10.80
CA PRO A 69 -12.05 -25.41 11.27
C PRO A 69 -10.98 -25.17 10.20
N ALA A 70 -9.72 -25.02 10.63
CA ALA A 70 -8.59 -24.94 9.71
C ALA A 70 -8.58 -26.19 8.81
N SER A 71 -8.68 -25.99 7.51
CA SER A 71 -8.73 -27.05 6.52
C SER A 71 -7.94 -26.65 5.29
N LEU A 72 -7.35 -27.64 4.62
CA LEU A 72 -6.65 -27.44 3.35
C LEU A 72 -7.61 -27.45 2.15
N GLU A 73 -8.85 -27.83 2.41
CA GLU A 73 -9.86 -28.02 1.38
C GLU A 73 -10.73 -26.76 1.26
N PRO A 74 -10.99 -26.28 0.03
CA PRO A 74 -11.85 -25.11 -0.16
C PRO A 74 -13.28 -25.38 0.30
N TYR A 75 -13.94 -24.35 0.80
CA TYR A 75 -15.36 -24.40 1.14
C TYR A 75 -16.16 -23.58 0.11
N PRO A 76 -17.39 -23.97 -0.28
CA PRO A 76 -18.20 -25.11 0.18
C PRO A 76 -17.64 -26.48 -0.22
N ARG A 77 -17.77 -27.49 0.65
CA ARG A 77 -17.35 -28.86 0.35
C ARG A 77 -18.37 -29.50 -0.58
N GLN A 78 -17.91 -30.35 -1.49
CA GLN A 78 -18.77 -30.93 -2.54
C GLN A 78 -19.95 -31.73 -1.98
N ASP A 79 -19.77 -32.41 -0.84
CA ASP A 79 -20.81 -33.14 -0.11
C ASP A 79 -21.89 -32.24 0.50
N THR A 80 -21.56 -30.98 0.79
CA THR A 80 -22.49 -30.01 1.41
C THR A 80 -23.35 -29.23 0.42
N ILE A 81 -23.05 -29.29 -0.88
CA ILE A 81 -23.73 -28.46 -1.90
C ILE A 81 -25.20 -28.89 -2.04
N GLN A 82 -25.44 -30.18 -2.32
CA GLN A 82 -26.78 -30.73 -2.55
C GLN A 82 -27.75 -30.46 -1.37
N PRO A 83 -27.39 -30.79 -0.11
CA PRO A 83 -28.30 -30.56 1.01
C PRO A 83 -28.57 -29.07 1.27
N GLN A 84 -27.60 -28.17 1.03
CA GLN A 84 -27.81 -26.73 1.17
C GLN A 84 -28.79 -26.19 0.13
N VAL A 85 -28.69 -26.66 -1.11
CA VAL A 85 -29.63 -26.30 -2.19
C VAL A 85 -31.04 -26.80 -1.85
N GLU A 86 -31.19 -28.04 -1.40
CA GLU A 86 -32.49 -28.59 -1.00
C GLU A 86 -33.12 -27.82 0.16
N GLN A 87 -32.33 -27.43 1.16
CA GLN A 87 -32.80 -26.60 2.29
C GLN A 87 -33.24 -25.21 1.82
N ALA A 88 -32.49 -24.59 0.90
CA ALA A 88 -32.86 -23.31 0.32
C ALA A 88 -34.16 -23.41 -0.49
N LEU A 89 -34.31 -24.45 -1.31
CA LEU A 89 -35.52 -24.71 -2.09
C LEU A 89 -36.73 -24.99 -1.20
N ARG A 90 -36.58 -25.77 -0.13
CA ARG A 90 -37.67 -26.02 0.83
C ARG A 90 -38.17 -24.73 1.49
N ARG A 91 -37.26 -23.79 1.81
CA ARG A 91 -37.63 -22.47 2.36
C ARG A 91 -38.31 -21.57 1.31
N ALA A 92 -37.88 -21.64 0.06
CA ALA A 92 -38.48 -20.88 -1.04
C ALA A 92 -39.85 -21.43 -1.47
N ARG A 93 -40.13 -22.70 -1.17
CA ARG A 93 -41.39 -23.39 -1.49
C ARG A 93 -42.46 -23.27 -0.38
N VAL A 94 -42.27 -22.33 0.55
CA VAL A 94 -43.25 -21.97 1.61
C VAL A 94 -44.35 -21.11 1.01
#